data_AF-A0A1W6ZQA5-F1
#
_entry.id   AF-A0A1W6ZQA5-F1
#
_cell.length_a   1.000
_cell.length_b   1.000
_cell.length_c   1.000
_cell.angle_alpha   90.00
_cell.angle_beta   90.00
_cell.angle_gamma   90.00
#
_symmetry.space_group_name_H-M   'P 1'
#
loop_
_entity.id
_entity.type
_entity.pdbx_description
1 polymer ?
#
loop_
_entity_poly.entity_id
_entity_poly.type
_entity_poly.pdbx_seq_one_letter_code
_entity_poly.pdbx_strand_id
1 'polypeptide(L)'
;MSYIDPNRPSGDSRPRVEHPRVEPEIIPPNAQSRRGETRGGFDSIFIRVEEGADGIRRVTLKRPGPFTIIALLAAAGLIVALFFVVLAGLMLLWIPLAIAGILFALFSSSGRDMWQRIRSWWGGGR
;
A
#
# COMPACT_ATOMS: atom_id res chain seq x y z
N MET A 1 92.63 18.58 25.47
CA MET A 1 92.57 19.85 24.72
C MET A 1 91.67 19.59 23.52
N SER A 2 90.38 19.92 23.64
CA SER A 2 89.31 19.57 22.69
C SER A 2 89.15 20.65 21.63
N TYR A 3 89.30 20.26 20.37
CA TYR A 3 89.11 21.11 19.19
C TYR A 3 87.61 21.36 18.97
N ILE A 4 87.19 22.64 18.97
CA ILE A 4 85.82 23.05 18.64
C ILE A 4 85.77 23.27 17.13
N ASP A 5 84.98 22.47 16.44
CA ASP A 5 84.73 22.59 14.99
C ASP A 5 83.75 23.76 14.73
N PRO A 6 84.16 24.82 13.99
CA PRO A 6 83.31 25.97 13.71
C PRO A 6 82.24 25.72 12.64
N ASN A 7 82.20 24.55 11.99
CA ASN A 7 81.29 24.27 10.86
C ASN A 7 80.14 23.32 11.21
N ARG A 8 79.60 23.34 12.44
CA ARG A 8 78.39 22.57 12.77
C ARG A 8 77.13 23.29 12.26
N PRO A 9 76.44 22.80 11.22
CA PRO A 9 75.17 23.41 10.81
C PRO A 9 74.11 23.11 11.87
N SER A 10 73.55 24.15 12.47
CA SER A 10 72.35 24.08 13.32
C SER A 10 71.13 23.80 12.46
N GLY A 11 70.99 22.57 12.00
CA GLY A 11 69.81 22.11 11.28
C GLY A 11 68.77 21.55 12.24
N ASP A 12 67.68 22.30 12.47
CA ASP A 12 66.34 21.70 12.42
C ASP A 12 65.22 22.76 12.33
N SER A 13 65.21 23.54 11.25
CA SER A 13 64.00 24.24 10.79
C SER A 13 63.22 23.31 9.87
N ARG A 14 62.68 22.20 10.40
CA ARG A 14 61.78 21.35 9.62
C ARG A 14 60.39 21.98 9.61
N PRO A 15 59.75 22.17 8.45
CA PRO A 15 58.35 22.57 8.39
C PRO A 15 57.49 21.51 9.09
N ARG A 16 56.61 21.96 9.99
CA ARG A 16 55.65 21.10 10.70
C ARG A 16 54.78 20.42 9.65
N VAL A 17 54.83 19.09 9.60
CA VAL A 17 54.03 18.27 8.69
C VAL A 17 52.55 18.39 9.10
N GLU A 18 51.78 19.14 8.32
CA GLU A 18 50.32 19.12 8.41
C GLU A 18 49.83 17.70 8.10
N HIS A 19 49.11 17.09 9.05
CA HIS A 19 48.45 15.81 8.81
C HIS A 19 47.04 16.09 8.29
N PRO A 20 46.70 15.75 7.03
CA PRO A 20 45.32 15.71 6.61
C PRO A 20 44.66 14.50 7.27
N ARG A 21 43.79 14.72 8.26
CA ARG A 21 42.96 13.66 8.86
C ARG A 21 41.49 13.92 8.62
N VAL A 22 41.09 13.85 7.36
CA VAL A 22 39.76 13.39 6.94
C VAL A 22 39.96 12.82 5.55
N GLU A 23 39.99 11.49 5.41
CA GLU A 23 39.85 10.90 4.09
C GLU A 23 38.44 11.28 3.59
N PRO A 24 38.30 11.95 2.44
CA PRO A 24 36.99 12.17 1.86
C PRO A 24 36.39 10.81 1.52
N GLU A 25 35.19 10.51 2.03
CA GLU A 25 34.47 9.29 1.66
C GLU A 25 34.39 9.17 0.13
N ILE A 26 35.11 8.18 -0.41
CA ILE A 26 35.14 7.90 -1.85
C ILE A 26 33.77 7.32 -2.22
N ILE A 27 32.87 8.17 -2.71
CA ILE A 27 31.62 7.72 -3.32
C ILE A 27 32.00 6.89 -4.56
N PRO A 28 31.63 5.60 -4.64
CA PRO A 28 31.97 4.77 -5.78
C PRO A 28 31.31 5.35 -7.05
N PRO A 29 32.06 5.56 -8.14
CA PRO A 29 31.58 6.24 -9.36
C PRO A 29 30.46 5.48 -10.12
N ASN A 30 30.08 4.29 -9.66
CA ASN A 30 29.00 3.49 -10.24
C ASN A 30 27.68 3.51 -9.44
N ALA A 31 27.57 4.30 -8.36
CA ALA A 31 26.33 4.37 -7.59
C ALA A 31 25.20 5.18 -8.29
N GLN A 32 25.53 6.03 -9.27
CA GLN A 32 24.57 6.98 -9.85
C GLN A 32 24.06 6.60 -11.25
N SER A 33 24.63 5.60 -11.93
CA SER A 33 24.37 5.34 -13.36
C SER A 33 23.12 4.51 -13.68
N ARG A 34 22.23 4.20 -12.73
CA ARG A 34 20.93 3.53 -13.02
C ARG A 34 19.71 4.21 -12.40
N ARG A 35 19.77 5.52 -12.16
CA ARG A 35 18.63 6.29 -11.64
C ARG A 35 18.31 7.49 -12.52
N GLY A 36 18.21 7.26 -13.82
CA GLY A 36 17.60 8.18 -14.79
C GLY A 36 16.69 7.36 -15.70
N GLU A 37 15.56 7.94 -16.11
CA GLU A 37 14.62 7.38 -17.09
C GLU A 37 13.80 6.16 -16.66
N THR A 38 12.76 6.38 -15.86
CA THR A 38 11.41 6.07 -16.37
C THR A 38 10.40 7.01 -15.71
N ARG A 39 9.88 7.94 -16.51
CA ARG A 39 8.74 8.80 -16.18
C ARG A 39 7.48 7.94 -16.07
N GLY A 40 6.74 8.11 -14.97
CA GLY A 40 5.31 7.79 -14.89
C GLY A 40 4.95 6.44 -14.27
N GLY A 41 4.29 6.47 -13.11
CA GLY A 41 3.45 5.36 -12.62
C GLY A 41 3.85 4.79 -11.26
N PHE A 42 3.11 5.23 -10.23
CA PHE A 42 2.86 4.57 -8.93
C PHE A 42 3.94 3.61 -8.41
N ASP A 43 4.87 4.15 -7.62
CA ASP A 43 6.01 3.45 -7.02
C ASP A 43 5.55 2.64 -5.79
N SER A 44 4.99 1.44 -6.00
CA SER A 44 4.71 0.48 -4.93
C SER A 44 5.98 -0.31 -4.60
N ILE A 45 6.63 0.12 -3.53
CA ILE A 45 7.87 -0.46 -3.02
C ILE A 45 7.58 -1.80 -2.33
N PHE A 46 8.07 -2.90 -2.88
CA PHE A 46 8.08 -4.19 -2.18
C PHE A 46 9.26 -4.23 -1.18
N ILE A 47 8.97 -4.09 0.11
CA ILE A 47 9.97 -4.14 1.20
C ILE A 47 10.21 -5.61 1.55
N ARG A 48 11.33 -6.20 1.08
CA ARG A 48 11.82 -7.47 1.61
C ARG A 48 12.81 -7.16 2.74
N VAL A 49 12.45 -7.53 3.96
CA VAL A 49 13.31 -7.44 5.14
C VAL A 49 13.97 -8.80 5.31
N GLU A 50 15.26 -8.89 4.96
CA GLU A 50 16.06 -10.06 5.27
C GLU A 50 16.96 -9.71 6.46
N GLU A 51 16.83 -10.48 7.53
CA GLU A 51 17.67 -10.37 8.72
C GLU A 51 18.94 -11.17 8.46
N GLY A 52 20.01 -10.47 8.08
CA GLY A 52 21.32 -11.09 7.89
C GLY A 52 21.91 -11.54 9.23
N ALA A 53 22.75 -12.58 9.21
CA ALA A 53 23.40 -13.15 10.40
C ALA A 53 24.21 -12.13 11.25
N ASP A 54 24.55 -10.98 10.66
CA ASP A 54 25.30 -9.88 11.29
C ASP A 54 24.39 -8.82 11.97
N GLY A 55 23.07 -9.04 12.04
CA GLY A 55 22.11 -8.09 12.61
C GLY A 55 21.83 -6.85 11.76
N ILE A 56 22.39 -6.78 10.54
CA ILE A 56 22.20 -5.66 9.62
C ILE A 56 20.90 -5.87 8.84
N ARG A 57 19.88 -5.06 9.15
CA ARG A 57 18.58 -5.05 8.46
C ARG A 57 18.73 -4.43 7.07
N ARG A 58 18.93 -5.25 6.04
CA ARG A 58 19.02 -4.79 4.64
C ARG A 58 17.63 -4.72 4.03
N VAL A 59 17.15 -3.52 3.75
CA VAL A 59 15.91 -3.30 2.99
C VAL A 59 16.26 -3.17 1.51
N THR A 60 15.99 -4.22 0.75
CA THR A 60 16.21 -4.18 -0.72
C THR A 60 14.94 -3.68 -1.39
N LEU A 61 14.98 -2.45 -1.90
CA LEU A 61 13.90 -1.84 -2.67
C LEU A 61 13.99 -2.31 -4.12
N LYS A 62 13.26 -3.35 -4.51
CA LYS A 62 13.14 -3.75 -5.92
C LYS A 62 11.94 -3.04 -6.56
N ARG A 63 12.18 -2.42 -7.72
CA ARG A 63 11.11 -1.84 -8.55
C ARG A 63 10.16 -2.94 -9.01
N PRO A 64 8.84 -2.77 -8.89
CA PRO A 64 7.87 -3.71 -9.44
C PRO A 64 8.06 -3.82 -10.96
N GLY A 65 8.08 -5.06 -11.47
CA GLY A 65 8.12 -5.28 -12.91
C GLY A 65 6.76 -4.93 -13.55
N PRO A 66 6.70 -4.72 -14.88
CA PRO A 66 5.45 -4.44 -15.60
C PRO A 66 4.42 -5.56 -15.39
N PHE A 67 4.87 -6.81 -15.30
CA PHE A 67 4.00 -7.95 -14.99
C PHE A 67 3.30 -7.80 -13.63
N THR A 68 4.00 -7.29 -12.62
CA THR A 68 3.42 -7.05 -11.28
C THR A 68 2.33 -5.98 -11.33
N ILE A 69 2.54 -4.92 -12.13
CA ILE A 69 1.55 -3.86 -12.33
C ILE A 69 0.30 -4.43 -13.00
N ILE A 70 0.46 -5.21 -14.07
CA ILE A 70 -0.65 -5.85 -14.77
C ILE A 70 -1.42 -6.79 -13.83
N ALA A 71 -0.71 -7.61 -13.04
CA ALA A 71 -1.33 -8.50 -12.07
C ALA A 71 -2.12 -7.73 -11.00
N LEU A 72 -1.58 -6.60 -10.52
CA LEU A 72 -2.28 -5.72 -9.57
C LEU A 72 -3.55 -5.13 -10.18
N LEU A 73 -3.46 -4.65 -11.43
CA LEU A 73 -4.61 -4.09 -12.15
C LEU A 73 -5.68 -5.15 -12.40
N ALA A 74 -5.28 -6.36 -12.78
CA ALA A 74 -6.18 -7.49 -12.97
C ALA A 74 -6.86 -7.89 -11.65
N ALA A 75 -6.12 -7.96 -10.55
CA ALA A 75 -6.67 -8.24 -9.23
C ALA A 75 -7.67 -7.16 -8.78
N ALA A 76 -7.33 -5.88 -8.98
CA ALA A 76 -8.24 -4.77 -8.70
C ALA A 76 -9.51 -4.85 -9.55
N GLY A 77 -9.37 -5.12 -10.85
CA GLY A 77 -10.49 -5.32 -11.76
C GLY A 77 -11.39 -6.49 -11.34
N LEU A 78 -10.80 -7.60 -10.89
CA LEU A 78 -11.53 -8.75 -10.39
C LEU A 78 -12.34 -8.42 -9.14
N ILE A 79 -11.77 -7.65 -8.20
CA ILE A 79 -12.48 -7.20 -7.00
C ILE A 79 -13.68 -6.32 -7.38
N VAL A 80 -13.49 -5.38 -8.30
CA VAL A 80 -14.58 -4.52 -8.79
C VAL A 80 -15.67 -5.35 -9.48
N ALA A 81 -15.29 -6.31 -10.33
CA ALA A 81 -16.24 -7.21 -10.98
C ALA A 81 -17.05 -8.02 -9.96
N LEU A 82 -16.40 -8.59 -8.94
CA LEU A 82 -17.05 -9.31 -7.85
C LEU A 82 -18.04 -8.42 -7.09
N PHE A 83 -17.66 -7.18 -6.79
CA PHE A 83 -18.54 -6.22 -6.16
C PHE A 83 -19.83 -5.99 -6.97
N PHE A 84 -19.71 -5.80 -8.29
CA PHE A 84 -20.86 -5.65 -9.17
C PHE A 84 -21.72 -6.92 -9.24
N VAL A 85 -21.12 -8.10 -9.27
CA VAL A 85 -21.86 -9.37 -9.24
C VAL A 85 -22.68 -9.50 -7.95
N VAL A 86 -22.07 -9.20 -6.80
CA VAL A 86 -22.78 -9.22 -5.51
C VAL A 86 -23.90 -8.20 -5.48
N LEU A 87 -23.65 -6.98 -5.95
CA LEU A 87 -24.66 -5.91 -6.00
C LEU A 87 -25.82 -6.27 -6.93
N ALA A 88 -25.53 -6.83 -8.11
CA ALA A 88 -26.54 -7.31 -9.05
C ALA A 88 -27.34 -8.47 -8.47
N GLY A 89 -26.69 -9.43 -7.82
CA GLY A 89 -27.36 -10.54 -7.13
C GLY A 89 -28.27 -10.06 -6.00
N LEU A 90 -27.81 -9.09 -5.22
CA LEU A 90 -28.60 -8.47 -4.16
C LEU A 90 -29.82 -7.75 -4.75
N MET A 91 -29.64 -6.92 -5.78
CA MET A 91 -30.75 -6.25 -6.47
C MET A 91 -31.75 -7.25 -7.04
N LEU A 92 -31.26 -8.33 -7.67
CA LEU A 92 -32.11 -9.37 -8.24
C LEU A 92 -32.90 -10.13 -7.15
N LEU A 93 -32.32 -10.31 -5.96
CA LEU A 93 -33.00 -10.90 -4.81
C LEU A 93 -34.02 -9.94 -4.17
N TRP A 94 -33.75 -8.63 -4.20
CA TRP A 94 -34.67 -7.62 -3.69
C TRP A 94 -35.96 -7.50 -4.50
N ILE A 95 -35.92 -7.71 -5.82
CA ILE A 95 -37.10 -7.66 -6.69
C ILE A 95 -38.21 -8.63 -6.25
N PRO A 96 -37.99 -9.96 -6.17
CA PRO A 96 -39.02 -10.90 -5.74
C PRO A 96 -39.43 -10.67 -4.29
N LEU A 97 -38.51 -10.23 -3.43
CA LEU A 97 -38.82 -9.91 -2.04
C LEU A 97 -39.79 -8.71 -1.93
N ALA A 98 -39.55 -7.66 -2.71
CA ALA A 98 -40.43 -6.50 -2.79
C ALA A 98 -41.80 -6.88 -3.37
N ILE A 99 -41.84 -7.68 -4.43
CA ILE A 99 -43.10 -8.20 -5.01
C ILE A 99 -43.87 -9.00 -3.96
N ALA A 100 -43.21 -9.93 -3.26
CA ALA A 100 -43.82 -10.72 -2.21
C ALA A 100 -44.35 -9.84 -1.07
N GLY A 101 -43.59 -8.84 -0.64
CA GLY A 101 -44.00 -7.87 0.37
C GLY A 101 -45.22 -7.05 -0.03
N ILE A 102 -45.26 -6.58 -1.28
CA ILE A 102 -46.42 -5.84 -1.83
C ILE A 102 -47.64 -6.74 -1.88
N LEU A 103 -47.52 -7.95 -2.42
CA LEU A 103 -48.61 -8.92 -2.45
C LEU A 103 -49.12 -9.21 -1.04
N PHE A 104 -48.21 -9.48 -0.10
CA PHE A 104 -48.57 -9.72 1.29
C PHE A 104 -49.32 -8.54 1.91
N ALA A 105 -48.89 -7.30 1.64
CA ALA A 105 -49.58 -6.10 2.11
C ALA A 105 -50.99 -5.97 1.53
N LEU A 106 -51.18 -6.24 0.23
CA LEU A 106 -52.48 -6.20 -0.45
C LEU A 106 -53.44 -7.29 0.04
N PHE A 107 -52.94 -8.49 0.29
CA PHE A 107 -53.73 -9.57 0.88
C PHE A 107 -54.08 -9.28 2.35
N SER A 108 -53.15 -8.69 3.10
CA SER A 108 -53.37 -8.30 4.49
C SER A 108 -54.43 -7.19 4.62
N SER A 109 -54.42 -6.19 3.72
CA SER A 109 -55.46 -5.15 3.71
C SER A 109 -56.83 -5.71 3.31
N SER A 110 -56.91 -6.47 2.22
CA SER A 110 -58.17 -7.06 1.74
C SER A 110 -58.76 -8.04 2.74
N GLY A 111 -57.92 -8.80 3.45
CA GLY A 111 -58.35 -9.72 4.50
C GLY A 111 -58.98 -9.00 5.70
N ARG A 112 -58.44 -7.83 6.09
CA ARG A 112 -59.02 -7.01 7.17
C ARG A 112 -60.37 -6.42 6.76
N ASP A 113 -60.51 -5.93 5.53
CA ASP A 113 -61.75 -5.36 5.04
C ASP A 113 -62.85 -6.42 4.91
N MET A 114 -62.50 -7.62 4.44
CA MET A 114 -63.43 -8.74 4.39
C MET A 114 -63.84 -9.22 5.79
N TRP A 115 -62.91 -9.23 6.75
CA TRP A 115 -63.19 -9.59 8.14
C TRP A 115 -64.13 -8.61 8.83
N GLN A 116 -63.98 -7.30 8.56
CA GLN A 116 -64.90 -6.28 9.09
C GLN A 116 -66.32 -6.47 8.54
N ARG A 117 -66.47 -6.79 7.25
CA ARG A 117 -67.78 -7.07 6.63
C ARG A 117 -68.45 -8.33 7.19
N ILE A 118 -67.69 -9.40 7.40
CA ILE A 118 -68.21 -10.64 8.01
C ILE A 118 -68.61 -10.39 9.46
N ARG A 119 -67.81 -9.62 10.22
CA ARG A 119 -68.12 -9.27 11.61
C ARG A 119 -69.36 -8.37 11.71
N SER A 120 -69.56 -7.41 10.80
CA SER A 120 -70.76 -6.58 10.79
C SER A 120 -72.03 -7.39 10.46
N TRP A 121 -71.91 -8.42 9.61
CA TRP A 121 -73.04 -9.30 9.29
C TRP A 121 -73.44 -10.19 10.48
N TRP A 122 -72.47 -10.66 11.27
CA TRP A 122 -72.74 -11.44 12.49
C TRP A 122 -73.15 -10.60 13.70
N GLY A 123 -72.76 -9.32 13.76
CA GLY A 123 -73.06 -8.41 14.88
C GLY A 123 -74.44 -7.73 14.83
N GLY A 124 -75.15 -7.79 13.70
CA GLY A 124 -76.43 -7.10 13.48
C GLY A 124 -77.69 -7.92 13.80
N GLY A 125 -77.54 -9.11 14.36
CA GLY A 125 -78.66 -9.99 14.71
C GLY A 125 -79.03 -9.94 16.20
N ARG A 126 -79.45 -8.77 16.72
CA ARG A 126 -80.17 -8.64 17.99
C ARG A 126 -81.13 -7.47 17.94
#